data_AF-A0A4R2PP82-F1
#
_entry.id   AF-A0A4R2PP82-F1
#
_cell.length_a   1.000
_cell.length_b   1.000
_cell.length_c   1.000
_cell.angle_alpha   90.00
_cell.angle_beta   90.00
_cell.angle_gamma   90.00
#
_symmetry.space_group_name_H-M   'P 1'
#
loop_
_entity.id
_entity.type
_entity.pdbx_description
1 polymer ?
#
loop_
_entity_poly.entity_id
_entity_poly.type
_entity_poly.pdbx_seq_one_letter_code
_entity_poly.pdbx_strand_id
1 'polypeptide(L)'
;MAAVLADIDRWFETKLFAPLERSEDPPGAIRAMIEQVTEYFRSGQRVCLVGRISLDASGDAFAHQVRGYFARWITVLAACLGRGGMTPTAAHALAEETVCAIQGAIILSRALGDPTVFTAIVGRHEKLLLDAVAMRRP
;
A
#
# COMPACT_ATOMS: atom_id res chain seq x y z
N MET A 1 0.99 12.36 -19.16
CA MET A 1 0.89 11.84 -17.76
C MET A 1 -0.38 11.01 -17.53
N ALA A 2 -1.54 11.42 -18.03
CA ALA A 2 -2.80 10.69 -17.84
C ALA A 2 -2.76 9.20 -18.25
N ALA A 3 -2.19 8.85 -19.41
CA ALA A 3 -2.05 7.46 -19.83
C ALA A 3 -1.16 6.63 -18.88
N VAL A 4 -0.08 7.22 -18.36
CA VAL A 4 0.82 6.58 -17.39
C VAL A 4 0.12 6.35 -16.06
N LEU A 5 -0.65 7.33 -15.58
CA LEU A 5 -1.46 7.16 -14.36
C LEU A 5 -2.51 6.07 -14.55
N ALA A 6 -3.19 6.03 -15.71
CA ALA A 6 -4.16 4.97 -16.00
C ALA A 6 -3.52 3.57 -16.08
N ASP A 7 -2.28 3.45 -16.58
CA ASP A 7 -1.53 2.19 -16.56
C ASP A 7 -1.16 1.78 -15.13
N ILE A 8 -0.71 2.73 -14.30
CA ILE A 8 -0.44 2.47 -12.89
C ILE A 8 -1.72 2.04 -12.17
N ASP A 9 -2.81 2.78 -12.35
CA ASP A 9 -4.10 2.45 -11.74
C ASP A 9 -4.57 1.05 -12.14
N ARG A 10 -4.48 0.68 -13.43
CA ARG A 10 -4.78 -0.69 -13.90
C ARG A 10 -3.90 -1.74 -13.24
N TRP A 11 -2.60 -1.48 -13.12
CA TRP A 11 -1.69 -2.42 -12.49
C TRP A 11 -2.03 -2.59 -11.00
N PHE A 12 -2.23 -1.50 -10.26
CA PHE A 12 -2.59 -1.54 -8.84
C PHE A 12 -3.93 -2.21 -8.62
N GLU A 13 -4.93 -1.91 -9.45
CA GLU A 13 -6.24 -2.55 -9.37
C GLU A 13 -6.13 -4.06 -9.54
N THR A 14 -5.40 -4.52 -10.56
CA THR A 14 -5.29 -5.95 -10.88
C THR A 14 -4.40 -6.74 -9.91
N LYS A 15 -3.32 -6.12 -9.41
CA LYS A 15 -2.30 -6.81 -8.61
C LYS A 15 -2.47 -6.64 -7.11
N LEU A 16 -3.05 -5.52 -6.65
CA LEU A 16 -3.18 -5.21 -5.23
C LEU A 16 -4.64 -5.08 -4.83
N PHE A 17 -5.39 -4.17 -5.47
CA PHE A 17 -6.70 -3.78 -4.93
C PHE A 17 -7.76 -4.87 -5.07
N ALA A 18 -7.94 -5.44 -6.26
CA ALA A 18 -8.91 -6.52 -6.45
C ALA A 18 -8.59 -7.79 -5.64
N PRO A 19 -7.32 -8.25 -5.54
CA PRO A 19 -6.97 -9.34 -4.62
C PRO A 19 -7.28 -9.02 -3.15
N LEU A 20 -6.93 -7.82 -2.67
CA LEU A 20 -7.24 -7.38 -1.30
C LEU A 20 -8.74 -7.26 -1.05
N GLU A 21 -9.53 -6.89 -2.04
CA GLU A 21 -10.97 -6.72 -1.89
C GLU A 21 -11.71 -8.07 -1.87
N ARG A 22 -11.29 -9.01 -2.72
CA ARG A 22 -12.02 -10.26 -2.99
C ARG A 22 -11.55 -11.46 -2.16
N SER A 23 -10.35 -11.41 -1.59
CA SER A 23 -9.81 -12.57 -0.88
C SER A 23 -10.60 -12.91 0.40
N GLU A 24 -10.92 -14.19 0.54
CA GLU A 24 -11.45 -14.81 1.77
C GLU A 24 -10.34 -15.29 2.73
N ASP A 25 -9.08 -15.19 2.31
CA ASP A 25 -7.88 -15.42 3.13
C ASP A 25 -7.14 -14.09 3.35
N PRO A 26 -7.46 -13.32 4.41
CA PRO A 26 -6.79 -12.05 4.68
C PRO A 26 -5.27 -12.17 4.86
N PRO A 27 -4.74 -13.13 5.65
CA PRO A 27 -3.29 -13.34 5.74
C PRO A 27 -2.61 -13.58 4.38
N GLY A 28 -3.20 -14.42 3.51
CA GLY A 28 -2.67 -14.66 2.17
C GLY A 28 -2.67 -13.40 1.29
N ALA A 29 -3.77 -12.64 1.31
CA ALA A 29 -3.87 -11.40 0.54
C ALA A 29 -2.92 -10.30 1.02
N ILE A 30 -2.68 -10.20 2.33
CA ILE A 30 -1.68 -9.27 2.91
C ILE A 30 -0.28 -9.61 2.42
N ARG A 31 0.13 -10.88 2.49
CA ARG A 31 1.45 -11.33 1.99
C ARG A 31 1.60 -11.04 0.51
N ALA A 32 0.57 -11.37 -0.29
CA ALA A 32 0.58 -11.10 -1.72
C ALA A 32 0.69 -9.59 -2.03
N MET A 33 -0.02 -8.72 -1.29
CA MET A 33 0.11 -7.27 -1.43
C MET A 33 1.55 -6.83 -1.14
N ILE A 34 2.14 -7.28 -0.03
CA ILE A 34 3.50 -6.89 0.39
C ILE A 34 4.54 -7.34 -0.65
N GLU A 35 4.40 -8.56 -1.19
CA GLU A 35 5.25 -9.06 -2.27
C GLU A 35 5.14 -8.18 -3.53
N GLN A 36 3.92 -7.89 -3.99
CA GLN A 36 3.71 -7.05 -5.18
C GLN A 36 4.22 -5.62 -4.98
N VAL A 37 4.05 -5.04 -3.79
CA VAL A 37 4.60 -3.72 -3.43
C VAL A 37 6.13 -3.75 -3.48
N THR A 38 6.75 -4.77 -2.89
CA THR A 38 8.21 -4.92 -2.84
C THR A 38 8.80 -5.05 -4.24
N GLU A 39 8.19 -5.87 -5.10
CA GLU A 39 8.59 -6.04 -6.50
C GLU A 39 8.40 -4.75 -7.30
N TYR A 40 7.21 -4.14 -7.23
CA TYR A 40 6.88 -2.96 -8.03
C TYR A 40 7.79 -1.77 -7.71
N PHE A 41 8.10 -1.55 -6.43
CA PHE A 41 8.99 -0.49 -5.99
C PHE A 41 10.47 -0.88 -5.98
N ARG A 42 10.81 -2.12 -6.38
CA ARG A 42 12.18 -2.67 -6.38
C ARG A 42 12.87 -2.42 -5.05
N SER A 43 12.23 -2.82 -3.95
CA SER A 43 12.73 -2.57 -2.59
C SER A 43 13.08 -1.09 -2.33
N GLY A 44 12.20 -0.18 -2.76
CA GLY A 44 12.37 1.25 -2.59
C GLY A 44 13.36 1.92 -3.55
N GLN A 45 13.95 1.19 -4.51
CA GLN A 45 14.83 1.79 -5.52
C GLN A 45 14.04 2.56 -6.60
N ARG A 46 12.74 2.28 -6.75
CA ARG A 46 11.83 3.02 -7.64
C ARG A 46 10.99 4.02 -6.84
N VAL A 47 10.87 5.25 -7.35
CA VAL A 47 9.98 6.27 -6.77
C VAL A 47 8.51 5.88 -6.93
N CYS A 48 7.69 6.26 -5.95
CA CYS A 48 6.25 6.30 -6.15
C CYS A 48 5.89 7.46 -7.07
N LEU A 49 5.50 7.16 -8.32
CA LEU A 49 5.14 8.20 -9.28
C LEU A 49 3.91 9.00 -8.83
N VAL A 50 2.91 8.34 -8.25
CA VAL A 50 1.70 8.99 -7.73
C VAL A 50 2.04 9.92 -6.56
N GLY A 51 2.86 9.46 -5.61
CA GLY A 51 3.36 10.28 -4.50
C GLY A 51 4.27 11.43 -4.95
N ARG A 52 5.01 11.26 -6.04
CA ARG A 52 5.78 12.37 -6.62
C ARG A 52 4.86 13.43 -7.22
N ILE A 53 3.78 13.03 -7.90
CA ILE A 53 2.81 13.95 -8.51
C ILE A 53 2.05 14.73 -7.43
N SER A 54 1.76 14.13 -6.26
CA SER A 54 1.10 14.84 -5.15
C SER A 54 1.95 15.96 -4.53
N LEU A 55 3.27 15.95 -4.75
CA LEU A 55 4.19 16.96 -4.22
C LEU A 55 4.52 18.06 -5.24
N ASP A 56 4.15 17.88 -6.50
CA ASP A 56 4.41 18.83 -7.58
C ASP A 56 3.28 19.88 -7.62
N ALA A 57 3.61 21.16 -7.84
CA ALA A 57 2.63 22.24 -7.99
C ALA A 57 1.70 22.05 -9.21
N SER A 58 2.10 21.21 -10.17
CA SER A 58 1.25 20.76 -11.28
C SER A 58 0.27 19.62 -10.91
N GLY A 59 0.34 19.15 -9.67
CA GLY A 59 -0.48 18.06 -9.11
C GLY A 59 -1.97 18.36 -9.06
N ASP A 60 -2.38 19.64 -9.09
CA ASP A 60 -3.80 20.04 -9.11
C ASP A 60 -4.57 19.44 -10.28
N ALA A 61 -3.94 19.32 -11.45
CA ALA A 61 -4.54 18.70 -12.64
C ALA A 61 -4.81 17.20 -12.48
N PHE A 62 -4.17 16.54 -11.52
CA PHE A 62 -4.31 15.10 -11.25
C PHE A 62 -4.76 14.80 -9.81
N ALA A 63 -5.17 15.82 -9.06
CA ALA A 63 -5.45 15.69 -7.64
C ALA A 63 -6.56 14.66 -7.35
N HIS A 64 -7.55 14.53 -8.25
CA HIS A 64 -8.58 13.50 -8.15
C HIS A 64 -8.00 12.09 -8.27
N GLN A 65 -7.15 11.83 -9.27
CA GLN A 65 -6.52 10.53 -9.49
C GLN A 65 -5.60 10.15 -8.34
N VAL A 66 -4.78 11.10 -7.87
CA VAL A 66 -3.89 10.86 -6.73
C VAL A 66 -4.69 10.53 -5.46
N ARG A 67 -5.73 11.32 -5.14
CA ARG A 67 -6.61 11.03 -4.00
C ARG A 67 -7.28 9.66 -4.14
N GLY A 68 -7.82 9.37 -5.32
CA GLY A 68 -8.46 8.09 -5.63
C GLY A 68 -7.53 6.90 -5.41
N TYR A 69 -6.28 6.99 -5.87
CA TYR A 69 -5.26 5.96 -5.70
C TYR A 69 -5.01 5.62 -4.23
N PHE A 70 -4.68 6.63 -3.40
CA PHE A 70 -4.36 6.37 -1.98
C PHE A 70 -5.60 5.97 -1.18
N ALA A 71 -6.75 6.63 -1.42
CA ALA A 71 -7.99 6.30 -0.76
C ALA A 71 -8.43 4.87 -1.08
N ARG A 72 -8.31 4.44 -2.35
CA ARG A 72 -8.64 3.07 -2.76
C ARG A 72 -7.74 2.06 -2.06
N TRP A 73 -6.43 2.30 -2.02
CA TRP A 73 -5.49 1.40 -1.35
C TRP A 73 -5.81 1.24 0.13
N ILE A 74 -6.01 2.35 0.86
CA ILE A 74 -6.37 2.31 2.27
C ILE A 74 -7.69 1.57 2.48
N THR A 75 -8.69 1.87 1.65
CA THR A 75 -10.04 1.27 1.76
C THR A 75 -10.00 -0.25 1.58
N VAL A 76 -9.33 -0.76 0.53
CA VAL A 76 -9.31 -2.21 0.26
C VAL A 76 -8.46 -2.97 1.27
N LEU A 77 -7.36 -2.37 1.76
CA LEU A 77 -6.57 -2.97 2.84
C LEU A 77 -7.37 -3.01 4.16
N ALA A 78 -8.06 -1.91 4.51
CA ALA A 78 -8.93 -1.87 5.69
C ALA A 78 -10.07 -2.89 5.60
N ALA A 79 -10.68 -3.06 4.42
CA ALA A 79 -11.71 -4.07 4.20
C ALA A 79 -11.15 -5.50 4.38
N CYS A 80 -9.94 -5.77 3.88
CA CYS A 80 -9.24 -7.04 4.09
C CYS A 80 -9.00 -7.32 5.59
N LEU A 81 -8.48 -6.33 6.32
CA LEU A 81 -8.28 -6.40 7.77
C LEU A 81 -9.59 -6.61 8.54
N GLY A 82 -10.67 -5.96 8.12
CA GLY A 82 -12.00 -6.15 8.69
C GLY A 82 -12.52 -7.59 8.53
N ARG A 83 -12.29 -8.22 7.37
CA ARG A 83 -12.58 -9.65 7.18
C ARG A 83 -11.72 -10.56 8.07
N GLY A 84 -10.54 -10.08 8.47
CA GLY A 84 -9.70 -10.70 9.51
C GLY A 84 -10.16 -10.46 10.95
N GLY A 85 -11.32 -9.82 11.17
CA GLY A 85 -11.93 -9.64 12.48
C GLY A 85 -11.58 -8.32 13.19
N MET A 86 -10.89 -7.40 12.52
CA MET A 86 -10.64 -6.06 13.07
C MET A 86 -11.91 -5.19 13.02
N THR A 87 -12.05 -4.27 13.98
CA THR A 87 -13.10 -3.26 13.90
C THR A 87 -12.82 -2.28 12.75
N PRO A 88 -13.85 -1.67 12.12
CA PRO A 88 -13.66 -0.75 11.01
C PRO A 88 -12.67 0.39 11.31
N THR A 89 -12.76 1.00 12.49
CA THR A 89 -11.87 2.09 12.91
C THR A 89 -10.42 1.63 13.04
N ALA A 90 -10.18 0.50 13.70
CA ALA A 90 -8.82 -0.02 13.87
C ALA A 90 -8.22 -0.49 12.54
N ALA A 91 -9.02 -1.12 11.69
CA ALA A 91 -8.62 -1.55 10.36
C ALA A 91 -8.22 -0.38 9.46
N HIS A 92 -9.01 0.70 9.46
CA HIS A 92 -8.69 1.90 8.68
C HIS A 92 -7.42 2.58 9.18
N ALA A 93 -7.25 2.74 10.50
CA ALA A 93 -6.05 3.35 11.08
C ALA A 93 -4.77 2.57 10.72
N LEU A 94 -4.80 1.24 10.85
CA LEU A 94 -3.65 0.39 10.52
C LEU A 94 -3.36 0.36 9.01
N ALA A 95 -4.40 0.39 8.17
CA ALA A 95 -4.25 0.47 6.72
C ALA A 95 -3.60 1.80 6.29
N GLU A 96 -4.06 2.93 6.84
CA GLU A 96 -3.50 4.26 6.59
C GLU A 96 -2.03 4.33 7.04
N GLU A 97 -1.73 3.86 8.25
CA GLU A 97 -0.37 3.81 8.78
C GLU A 97 0.56 2.96 7.90
N THR A 98 0.07 1.81 7.42
CA THR A 98 0.83 0.92 6.53
C THR A 98 1.16 1.60 5.21
N VAL A 99 0.17 2.24 4.56
CA VAL A 99 0.39 2.95 3.29
C VAL A 99 1.37 4.10 3.49
N CYS A 100 1.23 4.85 4.58
CA CYS A 100 2.18 5.89 4.98
C CYS A 100 3.60 5.34 5.14
N ALA A 101 3.77 4.24 5.87
CA ALA A 101 5.06 3.61 6.09
C ALA A 101 5.73 3.12 4.80
N ILE A 102 4.96 2.55 3.87
CA ILE A 102 5.48 2.16 2.55
C ILE A 102 5.98 3.38 1.78
N GLN A 103 5.22 4.48 1.75
CA GLN A 103 5.65 5.70 1.06
C GLN A 103 6.90 6.33 1.71
N GLY A 104 6.92 6.40 3.05
CA GLY A 104 8.08 6.86 3.82
C GLY A 104 9.31 5.99 3.58
N ALA A 105 9.15 4.67 3.54
CA ALA A 105 10.21 3.71 3.27
C ALA A 105 10.86 3.94 1.89
N ILE A 106 10.07 4.23 0.86
CA ILE A 106 10.57 4.56 -0.49
C ILE A 106 11.42 5.85 -0.45
N ILE A 107 10.98 6.86 0.31
CA ILE A 107 11.71 8.12 0.42
C ILE A 107 13.03 7.89 1.16
N LEU A 108 12.99 7.23 2.33
CA LEU A 108 14.18 6.98 3.14
C LEU A 108 15.21 6.11 2.40
N SER A 109 14.80 4.99 1.80
CA SER A 109 15.72 4.09 1.09
C SER A 109 16.47 4.82 -0.02
N ARG A 110 15.78 5.73 -0.73
CA ARG A 110 16.40 6.53 -1.79
C ARG A 110 17.31 7.63 -1.26
N ALA A 111 16.88 8.33 -0.22
CA ALA A 111 17.68 9.40 0.39
C ALA A 111 18.99 8.85 0.97
N LEU A 112 18.95 7.63 1.50
CA LEU A 112 20.10 6.95 2.09
C LEU A 112 20.90 6.10 1.10
N GLY A 113 20.36 5.84 -0.10
CA GLY A 113 20.97 4.91 -1.06
C GLY A 113 20.98 3.45 -0.57
N ASP A 114 20.09 3.10 0.35
CA ASP A 114 20.05 1.81 1.04
C ASP A 114 18.67 1.14 0.90
N PRO A 115 18.53 0.11 0.04
CA PRO A 115 17.26 -0.61 -0.13
C PRO A 115 16.88 -1.46 1.08
N THR A 116 17.81 -1.77 2.00
CA THR A 116 17.51 -2.58 3.18
C THR A 116 16.56 -1.87 4.14
N VAL A 117 16.59 -0.52 4.15
CA VAL A 117 15.66 0.32 4.92
C VAL A 117 14.21 0.08 4.49
N PHE A 118 13.97 -0.07 3.19
CA PHE A 118 12.64 -0.36 2.67
C PHE A 118 12.16 -1.72 3.17
N THR A 119 12.96 -2.77 2.97
CA THR A 119 12.61 -4.13 3.38
C THR A 119 12.37 -4.21 4.88
N ALA A 120 13.17 -3.52 5.69
CA ALA A 120 13.03 -3.52 7.16
C ALA A 120 11.75 -2.81 7.64
N ILE A 121 11.33 -1.72 7.00
CA ILE A 121 10.09 -1.01 7.36
C ILE A 121 8.88 -1.82 6.88
N VAL A 122 8.89 -2.25 5.61
CA VAL A 122 7.78 -3.00 5.02
C VAL A 122 7.57 -4.33 5.73
N GLY A 123 8.63 -5.07 6.06
CA GLY A 123 8.54 -6.32 6.82
C GLY A 123 8.00 -6.14 8.25
N ARG A 124 8.29 -5.00 8.90
CA ARG A 124 7.65 -4.67 10.20
C ARG A 124 6.15 -4.46 10.05
N HIS A 125 5.70 -3.74 9.01
CA HIS A 125 4.28 -3.53 8.76
C HIS A 125 3.57 -4.81 8.31
N GLU A 126 4.22 -5.66 7.49
CA GLU A 126 3.69 -6.98 7.17
C GLU A 126 3.41 -7.78 8.44
N LYS A 127 4.37 -7.83 9.37
CA LYS A 127 4.19 -8.50 10.65
C LYS A 127 3.02 -7.91 11.45
N LEU A 128 2.93 -6.57 11.56
CA LEU A 128 1.83 -5.90 12.27
C LEU A 128 0.45 -6.26 11.68
N LEU A 129 0.33 -6.26 10.36
CA LEU A 129 -0.91 -6.63 9.66
C LEU A 129 -1.28 -8.08 9.93
N LEU A 130 -0.31 -9.00 9.84
CA LEU A 130 -0.52 -10.43 10.05
C LEU A 130 -0.88 -10.74 11.51
N ASP A 131 -0.21 -10.12 12.47
CA ASP A 131 -0.52 -10.27 13.90
C ASP A 131 -1.95 -9.79 14.19
N ALA A 132 -2.37 -8.67 13.59
CA ALA A 132 -3.69 -8.09 13.79
C ALA A 132 -4.84 -9.00 13.32
N VAL A 133 -4.63 -9.78 12.24
CA VAL A 133 -5.63 -10.74 11.74
C VAL A 133 -5.47 -12.16 12.32
N ALA A 134 -4.31 -12.49 12.89
CA ALA A 134 -4.06 -13.78 13.54
C ALA A 134 -4.66 -13.84 14.96
N MET A 135 -4.61 -12.75 15.71
CA MET A 135 -5.10 -12.67 17.10
C MET A 135 -6.63 -12.77 17.26
N ARG A 136 -7.37 -12.89 16.14
CA ARG A 136 -8.84 -12.79 16.13
C ARG A 136 -9.55 -13.95 15.42
N ARG A 137 -8.85 -15.06 15.13
CA ARG A 137 -9.51 -16.32 14.75
C ARG A 137 -10.25 -16.90 15.97
N PRO A 138 -11.54 -17.28 15.85
CA PRO A 138 -12.26 -17.96 16.92
C PRO A 138 -11.65 -19.33 17.24
#